data_AF-A0AAD7BHJ9-F1
#
_entry.id   AF-A0AAD7BHJ9-F1
#
_cell.length_a   1.000
_cell.length_b   1.000
_cell.length_c   1.000
_cell.angle_alpha   90.00
_cell.angle_beta   90.00
_cell.angle_gamma   90.00
#
_symmetry.space_group_name_H-M   'P 1'
#
loop_
_entity.id
_entity.type
_entity.pdbx_description
1 polymer ?
#
loop_
_entity_poly.entity_id
_entity_poly.type
_entity_poly.pdbx_seq_one_letter_code
_entity_poly.pdbx_strand_id
1 'polypeptide(L)'
;MNTLLGKGAPTMRSDTSRPLPPKPRFMYGREREKASILTVLLNPSSPARVAILGAGGIGKTTLAISVLYDPSVIERYDSRFFVACDGVTSAELLLTELANVLRLPRNQLDENMHDLVLASFRRDSQEHVLLCFDNLETAWDNLATRRACR
;
A
#
# COMPACT_ATOMS: atom_id res chain seq x y z
N MET A 1 12.91 -25.63 -40.29
CA MET A 1 13.12 -24.23 -40.70
C MET A 1 12.16 -23.37 -39.91
N ASN A 2 12.71 -22.37 -39.22
CA ASN A 2 12.11 -21.56 -38.15
C ASN A 2 10.84 -20.80 -38.54
N THR A 3 9.93 -20.62 -37.58
CA THR A 3 9.15 -19.38 -37.46
C THR A 3 9.23 -18.90 -36.00
N LEU A 4 9.67 -17.65 -35.88
CA LEU A 4 10.11 -16.97 -34.67
C LEU A 4 8.95 -16.56 -33.76
N LEU A 5 9.26 -16.56 -32.46
CA LEU A 5 8.45 -16.05 -31.37
C LEU A 5 8.02 -14.58 -31.61
N GLY A 6 6.71 -14.34 -31.58
CA GLY A 6 6.17 -13.03 -31.27
C GLY A 6 6.39 -12.73 -29.79
N LYS A 7 7.54 -12.12 -29.46
CA LYS A 7 7.72 -11.48 -28.15
C LYS A 7 6.83 -10.24 -28.15
N GLY A 8 5.71 -10.30 -27.42
CA GLY A 8 4.93 -9.12 -27.06
C GLY A 8 5.88 -8.09 -26.44
N ALA A 9 5.81 -6.86 -26.93
CA ALA A 9 6.57 -5.75 -26.38
C ALA A 9 6.24 -5.61 -24.89
N PRO A 10 7.21 -5.25 -24.02
CA PRO A 10 6.89 -4.92 -22.64
C PRO A 10 6.02 -3.67 -22.67
N THR A 11 4.77 -3.80 -22.24
CA THR A 11 3.89 -2.66 -21.98
C THR A 11 4.61 -1.78 -20.97
N MET A 12 5.15 -0.66 -21.42
CA MET A 12 5.92 0.27 -20.60
C MET A 12 4.93 0.96 -19.64
N ARG A 13 4.62 0.31 -18.52
CA ARG A 13 3.85 0.90 -17.43
C ARG A 13 4.67 2.09 -16.93
N SER A 14 4.27 3.31 -17.26
CA SER A 14 4.85 4.50 -16.64
C SER A 14 4.51 4.41 -15.16
N ASP A 15 5.51 4.14 -14.32
CA ASP A 15 5.33 4.09 -12.87
C ASP A 15 5.01 5.51 -12.39
N THR A 16 3.71 5.79 -12.31
CA THR A 16 3.15 7.10 -11.95
C THR A 16 3.15 7.29 -10.44
N SER A 17 3.83 6.45 -9.68
CA SER A 17 3.77 6.46 -8.22
C SER A 17 5.05 6.93 -7.55
N ARG A 18 4.93 7.33 -6.28
CA ARG A 18 6.10 7.63 -5.45
C ARG A 18 6.88 6.33 -5.17
N PRO A 19 8.23 6.34 -5.25
CA PRO A 19 9.01 5.15 -4.91
C PRO A 19 8.77 4.74 -3.46
N LEU A 20 8.75 3.42 -3.23
CA LEU A 20 8.73 2.84 -1.89
C LEU A 20 9.91 3.35 -1.03
N PRO A 21 9.73 3.42 0.30
CA PRO A 21 10.84 3.69 1.21
C PRO A 21 12.00 2.71 0.97
N PRO A 22 13.26 3.10 1.22
CA PRO A 22 14.40 2.22 1.01
C PRO A 22 14.23 0.88 1.76
N LYS A 23 14.56 -0.22 1.07
CA LYS A 23 14.57 -1.55 1.69
C LYS A 23 15.46 -1.55 2.94
N PRO A 24 14.97 -1.99 4.11
CA PRO A 24 15.78 -2.13 5.30
C PRO A 24 16.99 -3.01 5.04
N ARG A 25 18.18 -2.56 5.47
CA ARG A 25 19.42 -3.36 5.36
C ARG A 25 19.42 -4.55 6.33
N PHE A 26 18.78 -4.37 7.49
CA PHE A 26 18.80 -5.33 8.57
C PHE A 26 17.40 -5.45 9.17
N MET A 27 16.96 -6.68 9.38
CA MET A 27 15.78 -7.04 10.14
C MET A 27 16.07 -8.41 10.76
N TYR A 28 16.03 -8.50 12.08
CA TYR A 28 16.39 -9.70 12.83
C TYR A 28 15.26 -10.04 13.79
N GLY A 29 14.97 -11.33 13.94
CA GLY A 29 14.05 -11.83 14.96
C GLY A 29 12.56 -11.58 14.69
N ARG A 30 12.17 -11.00 13.54
CA ARG A 30 10.77 -10.79 13.14
C ARG A 30 10.31 -11.69 12.00
N GLU A 31 11.05 -12.78 11.74
CA GLU A 31 10.76 -13.70 10.64
C GLU A 31 9.42 -14.41 10.81
N ARG A 32 9.01 -14.69 12.06
CA ARG A 32 7.71 -15.32 12.34
C ARG A 32 6.57 -14.39 12.00
N GLU A 33 6.64 -13.14 12.43
CA GLU A 33 5.63 -12.12 12.13
C GLU A 33 5.60 -11.83 10.63
N LYS A 34 6.75 -11.71 9.98
CA LYS A 34 6.83 -11.56 8.52
C LYS A 34 6.13 -12.72 7.83
N ALA A 35 6.42 -13.97 8.22
CA ALA A 35 5.78 -15.14 7.65
C ALA A 35 4.25 -15.13 7.86
N SER A 36 3.75 -14.75 9.04
CA SER A 36 2.31 -14.63 9.29
C SER A 36 1.64 -13.59 8.39
N ILE A 37 2.30 -12.44 8.18
CA ILE A 37 1.80 -11.41 7.25
C ILE A 37 1.75 -11.97 5.83
N LEU A 38 2.81 -12.63 5.37
CA LEU A 38 2.86 -13.24 4.04
C LEU A 38 1.77 -14.30 3.84
N THR A 39 1.49 -15.14 4.85
CA THR A 39 0.38 -16.11 4.77
C THR A 39 -0.96 -15.44 4.47
N VAL A 40 -1.23 -14.28 5.08
CA VAL A 40 -2.47 -13.53 4.81
C VAL A 40 -2.42 -12.86 3.45
N LEU A 41 -1.32 -12.17 3.11
CA LEU A 41 -1.19 -11.42 1.86
C LEU A 41 -1.20 -12.32 0.61
N LEU A 42 -0.70 -13.54 0.71
CA LEU A 42 -0.57 -14.46 -0.43
C LEU A 42 -1.78 -15.39 -0.58
N ASN A 43 -2.75 -15.35 0.33
CA ASN A 43 -3.95 -16.18 0.25
C ASN A 43 -4.86 -15.69 -0.90
N PRO A 44 -5.12 -16.50 -1.94
CA PRO A 44 -5.98 -16.12 -3.07
C PRO A 44 -7.47 -16.06 -2.72
N SER A 45 -7.89 -16.70 -1.63
CA SER A 45 -9.30 -16.92 -1.31
C SER A 45 -9.91 -15.85 -0.39
N SER A 46 -9.15 -14.82 0.00
CA SER A 46 -9.61 -13.82 0.97
C SER A 46 -9.04 -12.43 0.68
N PRO A 47 -9.81 -11.35 0.89
CA PRO A 47 -9.27 -10.00 0.89
C PRO A 47 -8.25 -9.84 2.01
N ALA A 48 -6.99 -9.58 1.63
CA ALA A 48 -5.90 -9.46 2.57
C ALA A 48 -5.99 -8.15 3.38
N ARG A 49 -6.14 -8.28 4.71
CA ARG A 49 -6.12 -7.15 5.65
C ARG A 49 -5.27 -7.52 6.85
N VAL A 50 -4.28 -6.69 7.14
CA VAL A 50 -3.30 -6.94 8.21
C VAL A 50 -3.06 -5.65 8.97
N ALA A 51 -3.17 -5.72 10.30
CA ALA A 51 -2.77 -4.64 11.20
C ALA A 51 -1.48 -5.05 11.94
N ILE A 52 -0.45 -4.21 11.86
CA ILE A 52 0.81 -4.40 12.60
C ILE A 52 0.77 -3.50 13.83
N LEU A 53 0.53 -4.10 14.99
CA LEU A 53 0.43 -3.39 16.28
C LEU A 53 1.67 -3.65 17.15
N GLY A 54 1.94 -2.74 18.07
CA GLY A 54 3.05 -2.86 19.01
C GLY A 54 3.58 -1.53 19.50
N ALA A 55 4.46 -1.58 20.50
CA ALA A 55 5.05 -0.40 21.13
C ALA A 55 5.81 0.51 20.15
N GLY A 56 6.04 1.76 20.55
CA GLY A 56 6.91 2.69 19.84
C GLY A 56 8.32 2.13 19.66
N GLY A 57 8.94 2.35 18.50
CA GLY A 57 10.32 1.91 18.24
C GLY A 57 10.55 0.41 18.05
N ILE A 58 9.53 -0.45 18.17
CA ILE A 58 9.69 -1.92 18.04
C ILE A 58 10.00 -2.40 16.61
N GLY A 59 10.08 -1.49 15.63
CA GLY A 59 10.39 -1.82 14.23
C GLY A 59 9.19 -2.26 13.38
N LYS A 60 7.97 -1.77 13.67
CA LYS A 60 6.76 -2.06 12.88
C LYS A 60 6.91 -1.62 11.42
N THR A 61 7.32 -0.38 11.20
CA THR A 61 7.60 0.19 9.88
C THR A 61 8.66 -0.64 9.14
N THR A 62 9.74 -1.03 9.82
CA THR A 62 10.79 -1.90 9.26
C THR A 62 10.23 -3.25 8.80
N LEU A 63 9.37 -3.87 9.61
CA LEU A 63 8.69 -5.12 9.26
C LEU A 63 7.78 -4.93 8.04
N ALA A 64 6.96 -3.87 8.03
CA ALA A 64 6.04 -3.57 6.92
C ALA A 64 6.79 -3.36 5.60
N ILE A 65 7.85 -2.54 5.60
CA ILE A 65 8.67 -2.31 4.40
C ILE A 65 9.37 -3.62 3.99
N SER A 66 9.85 -4.43 4.94
CA SER A 66 10.44 -5.72 4.61
C SER A 66 9.46 -6.68 3.94
N VAL A 67 8.16 -6.60 4.24
CA VAL A 67 7.12 -7.38 3.56
C VAL A 67 6.88 -6.83 2.15
N LEU A 68 6.84 -5.52 1.96
CA LEU A 68 6.67 -4.91 0.64
C LEU A 68 7.78 -5.32 -0.35
N TYR A 69 9.00 -5.53 0.13
CA TYR A 69 10.13 -6.01 -0.67
C TYR A 69 10.30 -7.54 -0.71
N ASP A 70 9.34 -8.30 -0.15
CA ASP A 70 9.40 -9.75 -0.23
C ASP A 70 9.20 -10.23 -1.68
N PRO A 71 10.01 -11.17 -2.20
CA PRO A 71 9.88 -11.66 -3.57
C PRO A 71 8.47 -12.17 -3.89
N SER A 72 7.82 -12.86 -2.95
CA SER A 72 6.47 -13.39 -3.16
C SER A 72 5.41 -12.29 -3.26
N VAL A 73 5.61 -11.18 -2.55
CA VAL A 73 4.75 -9.99 -2.62
C VAL A 73 4.98 -9.23 -3.92
N ILE A 74 6.24 -9.13 -4.38
CA ILE A 74 6.59 -8.54 -5.68
C ILE A 74 5.95 -9.33 -6.83
N GLU A 75 5.95 -10.66 -6.75
CA GLU A 75 5.38 -11.53 -7.77
C GLU A 75 3.85 -11.45 -7.81
N ARG A 76 3.20 -11.33 -6.64
CA ARG A 76 1.74 -11.30 -6.53
C ARG A 76 1.11 -9.95 -6.82
N TYR A 77 1.75 -8.86 -6.39
CA TYR A 77 1.18 -7.51 -6.44
C TYR A 77 1.90 -6.65 -7.47
N ASP A 78 1.21 -6.33 -8.55
CA ASP A 78 1.66 -5.45 -9.63
C ASP A 78 2.15 -4.10 -9.10
N SER A 79 1.39 -3.53 -8.17
CA SER A 79 1.59 -2.21 -7.62
C SER A 79 1.59 -2.26 -6.10
N ARG A 80 2.58 -1.60 -5.51
CA ARG A 80 2.79 -1.56 -4.06
C ARG A 80 3.03 -0.13 -3.66
N PHE A 81 2.23 0.38 -2.72
CA PHE A 81 2.32 1.75 -2.26
C PHE A 81 2.54 1.81 -0.76
N PHE A 82 3.35 2.78 -0.35
CA PHE A 82 3.57 3.11 1.05
C PHE A 82 3.07 4.53 1.29
N VAL A 83 2.17 4.67 2.24
CA VAL A 83 1.58 5.93 2.66
C VAL A 83 2.03 6.19 4.08
N ALA A 84 2.92 7.17 4.25
CA ALA A 84 3.29 7.67 5.57
C ALA A 84 2.16 8.57 6.07
N CYS A 85 1.43 8.14 7.09
CA CYS A 85 0.31 8.89 7.65
C CYS A 85 0.74 9.85 8.78
N ASP A 86 2.00 10.30 8.77
CA ASP A 86 2.52 11.27 9.74
C ASP A 86 1.71 12.57 9.67
N GLY A 87 1.00 12.91 10.75
CA GLY A 87 0.15 14.09 10.80
C GLY A 87 -1.16 13.98 10.02
N VAL A 88 -1.53 12.79 9.52
CA VAL A 88 -2.84 12.55 8.91
C VAL A 88 -3.86 12.34 10.03
N THR A 89 -4.77 13.29 10.18
CA THR A 89 -5.76 13.31 11.28
C THR A 89 -7.20 13.12 10.82
N SER A 90 -7.44 12.97 9.52
CA SER A 90 -8.79 12.81 8.96
C SER A 90 -8.78 11.97 7.68
N ALA A 91 -9.96 11.52 7.25
CA ALA A 91 -10.12 10.75 6.02
C ALA A 91 -9.78 11.60 4.77
N GLU A 92 -10.09 12.89 4.79
CA GLU A 92 -9.80 13.83 3.70
C GLU A 92 -8.29 14.02 3.52
N LEU A 93 -7.54 14.12 4.62
CA LEU A 93 -6.07 14.18 4.59
C LEU A 93 -5.48 12.85 4.10
N LEU A 94 -6.06 11.71 4.48
CA LEU A 94 -5.63 10.41 3.98
C LEU A 94 -5.84 10.27 2.48
N LEU A 95 -7.00 10.73 1.96
CA LEU A 95 -7.27 10.76 0.53
C LEU A 95 -6.30 11.69 -0.21
N THR A 96 -5.94 12.83 0.40
CA THR A 96 -4.93 13.74 -0.14
C THR A 96 -3.57 13.05 -0.25
N GLU A 97 -3.16 12.29 0.77
CA GLU A 97 -1.89 11.57 0.71
C GLU A 97 -1.89 10.39 -0.25
N LEU A 98 -3.01 9.68 -0.37
CA LEU A 98 -3.19 8.68 -1.42
C LEU A 98 -3.05 9.30 -2.81
N ALA A 99 -3.74 10.42 -3.07
CA ALA A 99 -3.64 11.14 -4.33
C ALA A 99 -2.20 11.57 -4.63
N ASN A 100 -1.45 12.04 -3.62
CA ASN A 100 -0.03 12.39 -3.75
C ASN A 100 0.83 11.16 -4.10
N VAL A 101 0.65 10.03 -3.40
CA VAL A 101 1.41 8.80 -3.64
C VAL A 101 1.13 8.24 -5.05
N LEU A 102 -0.11 8.36 -5.51
CA LEU A 102 -0.55 7.99 -6.86
C LEU A 102 -0.22 9.02 -7.95
N ARG A 103 0.40 10.15 -7.56
CA ARG A 103 0.68 11.34 -8.40
C ARG A 103 -0.51 11.78 -9.25
N LEU A 104 -1.70 11.79 -8.65
CA LEU A 104 -2.89 12.32 -9.31
C LEU A 104 -2.73 13.84 -9.52
N PRO A 105 -3.16 14.37 -10.67
CA PRO A 105 -2.98 15.78 -10.99
C PRO A 105 -3.82 16.65 -10.07
N ARG A 106 -3.17 17.67 -9.48
CA ARG A 106 -3.76 18.51 -8.41
C ARG A 106 -4.95 19.35 -8.85
N ASN A 107 -5.07 19.61 -10.15
CA ASN A 107 -6.13 20.43 -10.75
C ASN A 107 -7.51 19.73 -10.80
N GLN A 108 -7.61 18.46 -10.39
CA GLN A 108 -8.86 17.70 -10.34
C GLN A 108 -9.33 17.41 -8.90
N LEU A 109 -8.63 17.95 -7.89
CA LEU A 109 -8.83 17.58 -6.48
C LEU A 109 -10.04 18.24 -5.81
N ASP A 110 -10.67 19.22 -6.45
CA ASP A 110 -11.56 20.15 -5.74
C ASP A 110 -13.00 19.63 -5.54
N GLU A 111 -13.45 18.57 -6.23
CA GLU A 111 -14.81 18.01 -6.02
C GLU A 111 -14.93 16.48 -6.04
N ASN A 112 -13.99 15.72 -6.65
CA ASN A 112 -14.14 14.27 -6.85
C ASN A 112 -12.89 13.44 -6.48
N MET A 113 -12.07 13.90 -5.52
CA MET A 113 -10.81 13.24 -5.15
C MET A 113 -11.00 11.77 -4.76
N HIS A 114 -12.05 11.44 -4.02
CA HIS A 114 -12.37 10.06 -3.64
C HIS A 114 -12.54 9.17 -4.87
N ASP A 115 -13.35 9.61 -5.84
CA ASP A 115 -13.66 8.83 -7.03
C ASP A 115 -12.46 8.72 -7.97
N LEU A 116 -11.61 9.76 -8.04
CA LEU A 116 -10.36 9.71 -8.78
C LEU A 116 -9.37 8.70 -8.19
N VAL A 117 -9.23 8.68 -6.86
CA VAL A 117 -8.39 7.69 -6.17
C VAL A 117 -8.94 6.28 -6.42
N LEU A 118 -10.26 6.06 -6.27
CA LEU A 118 -10.86 4.76 -6.57
C LEU A 118 -10.71 4.36 -8.04
N ALA A 119 -10.92 5.29 -8.97
CA ALA A 119 -10.76 5.04 -10.39
C ALA A 119 -9.32 4.63 -10.72
N SER A 120 -8.33 5.23 -10.05
CA SER A 120 -6.91 4.92 -10.26
C SER A 120 -6.57 3.45 -9.96
N PHE A 121 -7.23 2.85 -8.96
CA PHE A 121 -7.09 1.43 -8.60
C PHE A 121 -7.99 0.50 -9.43
N ARG A 122 -8.99 1.04 -10.13
CA ARG A 122 -9.91 0.28 -10.97
C ARG A 122 -9.52 0.27 -12.45
N ARG A 123 -8.45 0.98 -12.83
CA ARG A 123 -8.00 1.11 -14.23
C ARG A 123 -7.78 -0.24 -14.91
N ASP A 124 -7.29 -1.23 -14.16
CA ASP A 124 -7.15 -2.60 -14.62
C ASP A 124 -7.72 -3.53 -13.55
N SER A 125 -8.79 -4.25 -13.89
CA SER A 125 -9.49 -5.14 -12.95
C SER A 125 -8.68 -6.37 -12.55
N GLN A 126 -7.59 -6.65 -13.27
CA GLN A 126 -6.67 -7.74 -12.98
C GLN A 126 -5.46 -7.28 -12.16
N GLU A 127 -5.30 -5.97 -11.92
CA GLU A 127 -4.16 -5.45 -11.16
C GLU A 127 -4.32 -5.74 -9.66
N HIS A 128 -3.33 -6.40 -9.09
CA HIS A 128 -3.26 -6.62 -7.65
C HIS A 128 -2.48 -5.49 -6.98
N VAL A 129 -3.19 -4.65 -6.23
CA VAL A 129 -2.61 -3.51 -5.51
C VAL A 129 -2.45 -3.82 -4.03
N LEU A 130 -1.27 -3.54 -3.48
CA LEU A 130 -1.01 -3.57 -2.04
C LEU A 130 -0.77 -2.16 -1.48
N LEU A 131 -1.58 -1.78 -0.49
CA LEU A 131 -1.45 -0.51 0.24
C LEU A 131 -0.88 -0.77 1.64
N CYS A 132 0.21 -0.08 1.98
CA CYS A 132 0.74 -0.02 3.34
C CYS A 132 0.53 1.39 3.90
N PHE A 133 -0.30 1.49 4.94
CA PHE A 133 -0.46 2.71 5.72
C PHE A 133 0.40 2.61 6.98
N ASP A 134 1.36 3.51 7.14
CA ASP A 134 2.19 3.59 8.35
C ASP A 134 1.73 4.76 9.22
N ASN A 135 1.72 4.58 10.53
CA ASN A 135 1.30 5.60 11.50
C ASN A 135 -0.19 6.06 11.35
N LEU A 136 -1.10 5.14 11.00
CA LEU A 136 -2.52 5.43 10.69
C LEU A 136 -3.39 5.75 11.93
N GLU A 137 -2.89 5.53 13.16
CA GLU A 137 -3.68 5.61 14.40
C GLU A 137 -4.46 6.91 14.56
N THR A 138 -3.89 8.05 14.15
CA THR A 138 -4.52 9.36 14.33
C THR A 138 -5.70 9.58 13.39
N ALA A 139 -5.64 9.03 12.18
CA ALA A 139 -6.74 9.10 11.22
C ALA A 139 -7.86 8.10 11.54
N TRP A 140 -7.50 6.93 12.07
CA TRP A 140 -8.43 5.85 12.39
C TRP A 140 -9.14 6.05 13.73
N ASP A 141 -8.44 6.56 14.74
CA ASP A 141 -8.95 6.73 16.11
C ASP A 141 -9.32 8.19 16.39
N ASN A 142 -10.25 8.74 15.61
CA ASN A 142 -10.81 10.05 15.92
C ASN A 142 -11.60 9.95 17.24
N LEU A 143 -11.01 10.48 18.32
CA LEU A 143 -11.58 10.47 19.66
C LEU A 143 -12.97 11.14 19.76
N ALA A 144 -13.36 11.96 18.79
CA ALA A 144 -14.72 12.50 18.69
C ALA A 144 -15.77 11.40 18.48
N THR A 145 -15.44 10.35 17.71
CA THR A 145 -16.36 9.26 17.38
C THR A 145 -16.57 8.29 18.54
N ARG A 146 -15.62 8.21 19.49
CA ARG A 146 -15.76 7.38 20.71
C ARG A 146 -16.69 7.98 21.77
N ARG A 147 -16.94 9.30 21.75
CA ARG A 147 -17.85 9.95 22.73
C ARG A 147 -19.33 9.73 22.45
N ALA A 148 -19.70 9.23 21.26
CA ALA A 148 -21.09 8.96 20.90
C ALA A 148 -21.60 7.56 21.32
N CYS A 149 -20.73 6.70 21.88
CA CYS A 149 -21.11 5.37 22.40
C CYS A 149 -20.95 5.23 23.92
N ARG A 150 -21.11 6.32 24.69
CA ARG A 150 -21.30 6.26 26.14
C ARG A 150 -22.70 6.70 26.52
#